data_AF-A0A4P9WAJ4-F1
#
_entry.id   AF-A0A4P9WAJ4-F1
#
_cell.length_a   1.000
_cell.length_b   1.000
_cell.length_c   1.000
_cell.angle_alpha   90.00
_cell.angle_beta   90.00
_cell.angle_gamma   90.00
#
_symmetry.space_group_name_H-M   'P 1'
#
loop_
_entity.id
_entity.type
_entity.pdbx_description
1 polymer ?
#
loop_
_entity_poly.entity_id
_entity_poly.type
_entity_poly.pdbx_seq_one_letter_code
_entity_poly.pdbx_strand_id
1 'polypeptide(L)'
;MDISLPPAASWKLKKDSAFADMLFGSAAGLFSKIVEHPFDTIKVRLQTQPLPTPTTPALFTGPTDCFRQTLRTEGLKSLFRGITPPLLGSMLEHAILFSTYLALKPIVHTGILGRTLSEPASTLEMCISGALAGAAGSFILTPLELIKCKQQVSTTAGGESATSVAIRIVRRDGPAALFRGGSATLLREAGGSAAWFGIYDSIVMGFMARDGGRGRDQLAGWELCVAGSAAGIGYNASLFPADVVKSIRQTNEEMAVREGMDPRAARGSYAQIAAGLFRAEGVRGFYRGLGITLMRSVPSSAIIVSTFE
;
A
#
# COMPACT_ATOMS: atom_id res chain seq x y z
N MET A 1 -22.46 -22.98 -42.81
CA MET A 1 -22.03 -21.79 -42.06
C MET A 1 -22.96 -21.68 -40.87
N ASP A 2 -22.64 -22.40 -39.80
CA ASP A 2 -23.34 -22.26 -38.51
C ASP A 2 -22.26 -21.91 -37.50
N ILE A 3 -22.09 -20.61 -37.27
CA ILE A 3 -21.20 -20.08 -36.24
C ILE A 3 -22.06 -20.02 -34.97
N SER A 4 -22.01 -21.11 -34.21
CA SER A 4 -22.51 -21.13 -32.84
C SER A 4 -21.64 -20.20 -31.99
N LEU A 5 -22.19 -19.04 -31.64
CA LEU A 5 -21.64 -18.12 -30.66
C LEU A 5 -21.50 -18.86 -29.31
N PRO A 6 -20.32 -18.89 -28.68
CA PRO A 6 -20.21 -19.45 -27.33
C PRO A 6 -21.01 -18.57 -26.36
N PRO A 7 -21.69 -19.19 -25.39
CA PRO A 7 -22.63 -18.49 -24.51
C PRO A 7 -21.88 -17.49 -23.64
N ALA A 8 -22.48 -16.30 -23.52
CA ALA A 8 -22.11 -15.22 -22.62
C ALA A 8 -21.55 -15.79 -21.31
N ALA A 9 -20.32 -15.40 -20.99
CA ALA A 9 -19.62 -15.77 -19.77
C ALA A 9 -20.51 -15.45 -18.56
N SER A 10 -21.28 -16.44 -18.14
CA SER A 10 -22.09 -16.40 -16.96
C SER A 10 -21.13 -16.35 -15.77
N TRP A 11 -20.95 -15.17 -15.19
CA TRP A 11 -20.29 -14.97 -13.91
C TRP A 11 -21.18 -15.57 -12.80
N LYS A 12 -21.39 -16.88 -12.82
CA LYS A 12 -21.73 -17.62 -11.62
C LYS A 12 -20.46 -17.63 -10.79
N LEU A 13 -20.41 -16.82 -9.74
CA LEU A 13 -19.50 -17.02 -8.61
C LEU A 13 -19.69 -18.46 -8.11
N LYS A 14 -18.98 -19.42 -8.70
CA LYS A 14 -18.75 -20.72 -8.08
C LYS A 14 -17.91 -20.41 -6.86
N LYS A 15 -18.50 -20.61 -5.68
CA LYS A 15 -17.85 -20.42 -4.37
C LYS A 15 -16.49 -21.12 -4.30
N ASP A 16 -16.33 -22.20 -5.06
CA ASP A 16 -15.10 -22.98 -5.21
C ASP A 16 -13.98 -22.25 -6.00
N SER A 17 -14.33 -21.38 -6.96
CA SER A 17 -13.35 -20.58 -7.73
C SER A 17 -12.84 -19.40 -6.91
N ALA A 18 -13.74 -18.67 -6.24
CA ALA A 18 -13.34 -17.48 -5.48
C ALA A 18 -12.40 -17.80 -4.31
N PHE A 19 -12.53 -18.98 -3.70
CA PHE A 19 -11.61 -19.43 -2.66
C PHE A 19 -10.24 -19.84 -3.23
N ALA A 20 -10.23 -20.52 -4.39
CA ALA A 20 -8.98 -20.84 -5.09
C ALA A 20 -8.25 -19.57 -5.53
N ASP A 21 -8.95 -18.62 -6.17
CA ASP A 21 -8.41 -17.33 -6.60
C ASP A 21 -7.85 -16.53 -5.42
N MET A 22 -8.50 -16.61 -4.25
CA MET A 22 -8.02 -16.01 -3.00
C MET A 22 -6.72 -16.66 -2.50
N LEU A 23 -6.61 -18.00 -2.55
CA LEU A 23 -5.41 -18.71 -2.14
C LEU A 23 -4.23 -18.39 -3.07
N PHE A 24 -4.46 -18.39 -4.39
CA PHE A 24 -3.45 -18.03 -5.38
C PHE A 24 -3.02 -16.56 -5.23
N GLY A 25 -3.97 -15.63 -5.05
CA GLY A 25 -3.65 -14.22 -4.79
C GLY A 25 -2.90 -13.99 -3.48
N SER A 26 -3.25 -14.72 -2.43
CA SER A 26 -2.53 -14.65 -1.14
C SER A 26 -1.11 -15.21 -1.25
N ALA A 27 -0.94 -16.32 -1.97
CA ALA A 27 0.38 -16.92 -2.23
C ALA A 27 1.27 -16.00 -3.09
N ALA A 28 0.71 -15.39 -4.14
CA ALA A 28 1.40 -14.41 -4.97
C ALA A 28 1.81 -13.17 -4.16
N GLY A 29 0.93 -12.65 -3.30
CA GLY A 29 1.26 -11.54 -2.39
C GLY A 29 2.38 -11.88 -1.42
N LEU A 30 2.37 -13.10 -0.86
CA LEU A 30 3.43 -13.59 0.02
C LEU A 30 4.79 -13.68 -0.70
N PHE A 31 4.79 -14.22 -1.92
CA PHE A 31 6.00 -14.36 -2.73
C PHE A 31 6.56 -12.99 -3.14
N SER A 32 5.69 -12.07 -3.58
CA SER A 32 6.08 -10.68 -3.85
C SER A 32 6.76 -10.04 -2.63
N LYS A 33 6.21 -10.25 -1.44
CA LYS A 33 6.80 -9.75 -0.18
C LYS A 33 8.18 -10.31 0.11
N ILE A 34 8.40 -11.59 -0.17
CA ILE A 34 9.70 -12.25 0.01
C ILE A 34 10.75 -11.61 -0.92
N VAL A 35 10.38 -11.30 -2.16
CA VAL A 35 11.28 -10.65 -3.12
C VAL A 35 11.50 -9.17 -2.79
N GLU A 36 10.48 -8.47 -2.30
CA GLU A 36 10.55 -7.05 -1.90
C GLU A 36 11.40 -6.84 -0.64
N HIS A 37 11.36 -7.79 0.30
CA HIS A 37 11.91 -7.58 1.64
C HIS A 37 13.42 -7.26 1.69
N PRO A 38 14.30 -7.88 0.89
CA PRO A 38 15.71 -7.47 0.81
C PRO A 38 15.89 -5.99 0.45
N PHE A 39 15.06 -5.45 -0.45
CA PHE A 39 15.11 -4.03 -0.83
C PHE A 39 14.65 -3.14 0.31
N ASP A 40 13.60 -3.53 1.03
CA ASP A 40 13.13 -2.83 2.23
C ASP A 40 14.21 -2.84 3.33
N THR A 41 14.90 -3.96 3.53
CA THR A 41 15.99 -4.09 4.51
C THR A 41 17.15 -3.15 4.18
N ILE A 42 17.59 -3.09 2.91
CA ILE A 42 18.64 -2.16 2.47
C ILE A 42 18.18 -0.70 2.66
N LYS A 43 16.95 -0.39 2.26
CA LYS A 43 16.38 0.96 2.41
C LYS A 43 16.37 1.39 3.87
N VAL A 44 15.91 0.54 4.78
CA VAL A 44 15.89 0.85 6.22
C VAL A 44 17.30 1.06 6.75
N ARG A 45 18.26 0.17 6.42
CA ARG A 45 19.66 0.33 6.86
C ARG A 45 20.30 1.64 6.40
N LEU A 46 20.02 2.06 5.15
CA LEU A 46 20.48 3.36 4.64
C LEU A 46 19.80 4.55 5.32
N GLN A 47 18.53 4.41 5.72
CA GLN A 47 17.78 5.46 6.40
C GLN A 47 18.11 5.57 7.89
N THR A 48 18.50 4.46 8.54
CA THR A 48 18.80 4.41 9.97
C THR A 48 20.28 4.51 10.30
N GLN A 49 21.17 4.54 9.30
CA GLN A 49 22.60 4.73 9.58
C GLN A 49 22.85 6.13 10.21
N PRO A 50 23.78 6.23 11.16
CA PRO A 50 24.26 7.50 11.70
C PRO A 50 24.58 8.51 10.60
N LEU A 51 24.18 9.77 10.83
CA LEU A 51 24.52 10.86 9.91
C LEU A 51 26.04 11.02 9.85
N PRO A 52 26.61 11.21 8.64
CA PRO A 52 28.05 11.42 8.49
C PRO A 52 28.46 12.69 9.25
N THR A 53 29.49 12.59 10.07
CA THR A 53 30.13 13.75 10.73
C THR A 53 31.54 13.94 10.16
N PRO A 54 32.15 15.12 10.31
CA PRO A 54 33.51 15.38 9.80
C PRO A 54 34.57 14.38 10.31
N THR A 55 34.29 13.73 11.44
CA THR A 55 35.16 12.75 12.10
C THR A 55 34.74 11.29 11.88
N THR A 56 33.53 11.02 11.36
CA THR A 56 33.04 9.65 11.10
C THR A 56 32.34 9.58 9.73
N PRO A 57 32.93 8.88 8.75
CA PRO A 57 32.33 8.73 7.42
C PRO A 57 31.03 7.91 7.49
N ALA A 58 30.21 8.03 6.45
CA ALA A 58 29.00 7.22 6.31
C ALA A 58 29.34 5.71 6.39
N LEU A 59 28.54 4.95 7.14
CA LEU A 59 28.70 3.50 7.25
C LEU A 59 28.43 2.79 5.91
N PHE A 60 27.51 3.34 5.11
CA PHE A 60 27.19 2.89 3.77
C PHE A 60 27.20 4.08 2.80
N THR A 61 28.01 4.00 1.74
CA THR A 61 28.08 5.05 0.71
C THR A 61 26.90 5.03 -0.26
N GLY A 62 26.16 3.92 -0.32
CA GLY A 62 24.97 3.81 -1.15
C GLY A 62 24.30 2.43 -1.06
N PRO A 63 23.23 2.19 -1.85
CA PRO A 63 22.44 0.96 -1.77
C PRO A 63 23.21 -0.31 -2.15
N THR A 64 24.04 -0.21 -3.18
CA THR A 64 24.88 -1.32 -3.65
C THR A 64 25.98 -1.68 -2.65
N ASP A 65 26.56 -0.66 -2.02
CA ASP A 65 27.56 -0.80 -0.96
C ASP A 65 26.95 -1.45 0.28
N CYS A 66 25.80 -0.95 0.75
CA CYS A 66 25.05 -1.53 1.86
C CYS A 66 24.69 -3.00 1.64
N PHE A 67 24.23 -3.35 0.43
CA PHE A 67 23.91 -4.72 0.06
C PHE A 67 25.14 -5.63 0.10
N ARG A 68 26.23 -5.21 -0.56
CA ARG A 68 27.46 -6.00 -0.65
C ARG A 68 28.11 -6.21 0.72
N GLN A 69 28.13 -5.17 1.54
CA GLN A 69 28.68 -5.23 2.89
C GLN A 69 27.82 -6.14 3.78
N THR A 70 26.50 -5.98 3.77
CA THR A 70 25.55 -6.83 4.52
C THR A 70 25.70 -8.30 4.16
N LEU A 71 25.83 -8.63 2.87
CA LEU A 71 26.06 -10.00 2.41
C LEU A 71 27.39 -10.58 2.91
N ARG A 72 28.46 -9.78 2.95
CA ARG A 72 29.79 -10.21 3.38
C ARG A 72 29.91 -10.38 4.89
N THR A 73 29.29 -9.50 5.67
CA THR A 73 29.43 -9.47 7.13
C THR A 73 28.42 -10.36 7.85
N GLU A 74 27.18 -10.42 7.35
CA GLU A 74 26.08 -11.06 8.07
C GLU A 74 25.41 -12.20 7.26
N GLY A 75 25.74 -12.31 5.96
CA GLY A 75 25.21 -13.34 5.07
C GLY A 75 23.78 -13.10 4.58
N LEU A 76 23.33 -13.96 3.67
CA LEU A 76 22.02 -13.86 3.00
C LEU A 76 20.84 -13.90 3.97
N LYS A 77 20.94 -14.65 5.07
CA LYS A 77 19.86 -14.76 6.06
C LYS A 77 19.57 -13.44 6.77
N SER A 78 20.54 -12.52 6.83
CA SER A 78 20.34 -11.21 7.46
C SER A 78 19.38 -10.31 6.69
N LEU A 79 19.32 -10.45 5.36
CA LEU A 79 18.38 -9.69 4.51
C LEU A 79 16.90 -10.02 4.80
N PHE A 80 16.65 -11.19 5.39
CA PHE A 80 15.32 -11.69 5.76
C PHE A 80 15.01 -11.58 7.25
N ARG A 81 15.91 -10.97 8.03
CA ARG A 81 15.74 -10.83 9.48
C ARG A 81 14.67 -9.79 9.76
N GLY A 82 13.56 -10.21 10.37
CA GLY A 82 12.42 -9.33 10.67
C GLY A 82 11.34 -9.29 9.60
N ILE A 83 11.31 -10.28 8.69
CA ILE A 83 10.27 -10.40 7.66
C ILE A 83 8.87 -10.76 8.21
N THR A 84 8.80 -11.35 9.41
CA THR A 84 7.55 -11.87 9.99
C THR A 84 6.47 -10.80 10.21
N PRO A 85 6.74 -9.64 10.84
CA PRO A 85 5.71 -8.61 11.02
C PRO A 85 5.20 -8.01 9.70
N PRO A 86 6.07 -7.69 8.70
CA PRO A 86 5.61 -7.29 7.37
C PRO A 86 4.76 -8.35 6.64
N LEU A 87 5.12 -9.64 6.72
CA LEU A 87 4.33 -10.72 6.11
C LEU A 87 2.95 -10.84 6.76
N LEU A 88 2.90 -10.89 8.09
CA LEU A 88 1.63 -10.97 8.82
C LEU A 88 0.75 -9.75 8.55
N GLY A 89 1.33 -8.55 8.49
CA GLY A 89 0.61 -7.32 8.14
C GLY A 89 -0.01 -7.41 6.74
N SER A 90 0.77 -7.85 5.75
CA SER A 90 0.30 -8.00 4.37
C SER A 90 -0.79 -9.08 4.23
N MET A 91 -0.65 -10.19 4.95
CA MET A 91 -1.63 -11.28 4.96
C MET A 91 -2.97 -10.81 5.55
N LEU A 92 -2.93 -10.10 6.67
CA LEU A 92 -4.14 -9.56 7.30
C LEU A 92 -4.81 -8.52 6.39
N GLU A 93 -4.03 -7.59 5.86
CA GLU A 93 -4.50 -6.56 4.92
C GLU A 93 -5.24 -7.17 3.72
N HIS A 94 -4.64 -8.15 3.04
CA HIS A 94 -5.27 -8.79 1.87
C HIS A 94 -6.49 -9.62 2.25
N ALA A 95 -6.45 -10.34 3.38
CA ALA A 95 -7.60 -11.11 3.86
C ALA A 95 -8.82 -10.21 4.12
N ILE A 96 -8.61 -9.02 4.71
CA ILE A 96 -9.69 -8.08 5.02
C ILE A 96 -10.19 -7.42 3.75
N LEU A 97 -9.29 -6.90 2.92
CA LEU A 97 -9.66 -6.25 1.66
C LEU A 97 -10.56 -7.19 0.84
N PHE A 98 -10.17 -8.45 0.73
CA PHE A 98 -10.93 -9.45 0.00
C PHE A 98 -12.24 -9.83 0.69
N SER A 99 -12.21 -10.12 2.00
CA SER A 99 -13.42 -10.50 2.75
C SER A 99 -14.47 -9.38 2.75
N THR A 100 -14.04 -8.14 2.93
CA THR A 100 -14.91 -6.97 2.88
C THR A 100 -15.41 -6.72 1.47
N TYR A 101 -14.56 -6.86 0.45
CA TYR A 101 -14.99 -6.72 -0.93
C TYR A 101 -16.06 -7.77 -1.30
N LEU A 102 -15.87 -9.05 -0.94
CA LEU A 102 -16.85 -10.11 -1.18
C LEU A 102 -18.17 -9.88 -0.44
N ALA A 103 -18.12 -9.37 0.79
CA ALA A 103 -19.31 -9.08 1.58
C ALA A 103 -20.07 -7.86 1.04
N LEU A 104 -19.36 -6.82 0.58
CA LEU A 104 -19.97 -5.56 0.15
C LEU A 104 -20.40 -5.55 -1.31
N LYS A 105 -19.74 -6.31 -2.19
CA LYS A 105 -20.10 -6.40 -3.61
C LYS A 105 -21.59 -6.68 -3.84
N PRO A 106 -22.22 -7.71 -3.24
CA PRO A 106 -23.66 -7.96 -3.46
C PRO A 106 -24.53 -6.82 -2.92
N ILE A 107 -24.15 -6.19 -1.80
CA ILE A 107 -24.91 -5.09 -1.18
C ILE A 107 -24.87 -3.83 -2.05
N VAL A 108 -23.70 -3.51 -2.61
CA VAL A 108 -23.53 -2.35 -3.50
C VAL A 108 -24.23 -2.60 -4.84
N HIS A 109 -24.08 -3.79 -5.41
CA HIS A 109 -24.62 -4.16 -6.72
C HIS A 109 -26.15 -4.12 -6.77
N THR A 110 -26.82 -4.78 -5.82
CA THR A 110 -28.30 -4.88 -5.83
C THR A 110 -28.97 -3.81 -4.97
N GLY A 111 -28.36 -3.42 -3.84
CA GLY A 111 -28.97 -2.53 -2.87
C GLY A 111 -28.76 -1.04 -3.15
N ILE A 112 -27.55 -0.63 -3.55
CA ILE A 112 -27.22 0.79 -3.76
C ILE A 112 -27.44 1.20 -5.21
N LEU A 113 -27.00 0.38 -6.15
CA LEU A 113 -27.05 0.70 -7.57
C LEU A 113 -28.27 0.12 -8.29
N GLY A 114 -29.06 -0.73 -7.63
CA GLY A 114 -30.30 -1.29 -8.17
C GLY A 114 -30.11 -2.12 -9.45
N ARG A 115 -28.92 -2.70 -9.67
CA ARG A 115 -28.60 -3.43 -10.91
C ARG A 115 -29.05 -4.87 -10.85
N THR A 116 -29.37 -5.43 -12.02
CA THR A 116 -29.72 -6.84 -12.17
C THR A 116 -28.44 -7.68 -12.20
N LEU A 117 -28.41 -8.82 -11.50
CA LEU A 117 -27.24 -9.73 -11.36
C LEU A 117 -26.60 -10.23 -12.68
N SER A 118 -27.21 -9.94 -13.83
CA SER A 118 -26.68 -10.23 -15.17
C SER A 118 -25.81 -9.12 -15.77
N GLU A 119 -25.83 -7.91 -15.22
CA GLU A 119 -25.03 -6.80 -15.75
C GLU A 119 -23.57 -6.87 -15.25
N PRO A 120 -22.58 -6.64 -16.11
CA PRO A 120 -21.20 -6.52 -15.67
C PRO A 120 -21.05 -5.35 -14.68
N ALA A 121 -20.28 -5.57 -13.61
CA ALA A 121 -20.04 -4.55 -12.59
C ALA A 121 -19.46 -3.28 -13.22
N SER A 122 -20.10 -2.14 -12.96
CA SER A 122 -19.62 -0.86 -13.48
C SER A 122 -18.35 -0.39 -12.78
N THR A 123 -17.55 0.45 -13.45
CA THR A 123 -16.35 1.07 -12.86
C THR A 123 -16.66 1.78 -11.54
N LEU A 124 -17.80 2.47 -11.47
CA LEU A 124 -18.25 3.16 -10.26
C LEU A 124 -18.55 2.19 -9.10
N GLU A 125 -19.17 1.04 -9.40
CA GLU A 125 -19.41 -0.03 -8.43
C GLU A 125 -18.10 -0.55 -7.85
N MET A 126 -17.12 -0.82 -8.72
CA MET A 126 -15.80 -1.28 -8.31
C MET A 126 -15.07 -0.24 -7.45
N CYS A 127 -15.15 1.04 -7.80
CA CYS A 127 -14.58 2.14 -7.02
C CYS A 127 -15.21 2.24 -5.62
N ILE A 128 -16.55 2.18 -5.52
CA ILE A 128 -17.27 2.30 -4.24
C ILE A 128 -17.01 1.08 -3.36
N SER A 129 -17.12 -0.13 -3.91
CA SER A 129 -16.80 -1.36 -3.17
C SER A 129 -15.34 -1.38 -2.73
N GLY A 130 -14.42 -0.90 -3.59
CA GLY A 130 -13.01 -0.72 -3.26
C GLY A 130 -12.79 0.28 -2.14
N ALA A 131 -13.45 1.43 -2.17
CA ALA A 131 -13.34 2.46 -1.13
C ALA A 131 -13.81 1.96 0.22
N LEU A 132 -14.94 1.26 0.26
CA LEU A 132 -15.48 0.69 1.50
C LEU A 132 -14.62 -0.45 2.04
N ALA A 133 -14.05 -1.28 1.15
CA ALA A 133 -13.09 -2.32 1.54
C ALA A 133 -11.80 -1.72 2.11
N GLY A 134 -11.23 -0.69 1.46
CA GLY A 134 -10.09 0.06 1.98
C GLY A 134 -10.40 0.72 3.33
N ALA A 135 -11.62 1.27 3.49
CA ALA A 135 -12.05 1.85 4.75
C ALA A 135 -12.11 0.81 5.88
N ALA A 136 -12.65 -0.38 5.62
CA ALA A 136 -12.64 -1.47 6.60
C ALA A 136 -11.22 -1.94 6.93
N GLY A 137 -10.36 -2.09 5.90
CA GLY A 137 -8.95 -2.42 6.06
C GLY A 137 -8.21 -1.42 6.96
N SER A 138 -8.52 -0.13 6.85
CA SER A 138 -7.89 0.93 7.64
C SER A 138 -8.00 0.73 9.15
N PHE A 139 -9.06 0.10 9.67
CA PHE A 139 -9.23 -0.15 11.10
C PHE A 139 -8.20 -1.16 11.64
N ILE A 140 -7.72 -2.07 10.80
CA ILE A 140 -6.70 -3.05 11.18
C ILE A 140 -5.31 -2.56 10.82
N LEU A 141 -5.17 -1.85 9.69
CA LEU A 141 -3.89 -1.24 9.32
C LEU A 141 -3.45 -0.14 10.29
N THR A 142 -4.36 0.69 10.79
CA THR A 142 -4.02 1.81 11.69
C THR A 142 -3.16 1.39 12.89
N PRO A 143 -3.56 0.39 13.72
CA PRO A 143 -2.73 -0.04 14.85
C PRO A 143 -1.41 -0.68 14.39
N LEU A 144 -1.40 -1.43 13.28
CA LEU A 144 -0.20 -2.08 12.75
C LEU A 144 0.82 -1.06 12.24
N GLU A 145 0.37 -0.04 11.51
CA GLU A 145 1.19 1.08 11.03
C GLU A 145 1.76 1.86 12.21
N LEU A 146 0.94 2.17 13.23
CA LEU A 146 1.40 2.89 14.40
C LEU A 146 2.51 2.12 15.14
N ILE A 147 2.31 0.82 15.36
CA ILE A 147 3.30 -0.04 16.01
C ILE A 147 4.59 -0.07 15.19
N LYS A 148 4.49 -0.29 13.87
CA LYS A 148 5.64 -0.31 12.96
C LYS A 148 6.44 1.00 13.00
N CYS A 149 5.76 2.15 12.92
CA CYS A 149 6.40 3.46 13.02
C CYS A 149 7.12 3.64 14.37
N LYS A 150 6.48 3.26 15.48
CA LYS A 150 7.08 3.38 16.82
C LYS A 150 8.27 2.43 17.02
N GLN A 151 8.23 1.24 16.42
CA GLN A 151 9.37 0.33 16.40
C GLN A 151 10.55 0.91 15.61
N GLN A 152 10.29 1.52 14.45
CA GLN A 152 11.33 2.11 13.59
C GLN A 152 12.05 3.31 14.23
N VAL A 153 11.37 4.04 15.11
CA VAL A 153 11.95 5.18 15.84
C VAL A 153 12.62 4.76 17.16
N SER A 154 12.38 3.53 17.64
CA SER A 154 12.97 3.05 18.90
C SER A 154 14.49 2.88 18.76
N THR A 155 15.26 3.60 19.57
CA THR A 155 16.73 3.58 19.60
C THR A 155 17.30 2.45 20.45
N THR A 156 16.47 1.54 20.92
CA THR A 156 16.88 0.45 21.82
C THR A 156 17.81 -0.53 21.12
N ALA A 157 19.00 -0.75 21.67
CA ALA A 157 19.94 -1.75 21.15
C ALA A 157 19.29 -3.14 21.13
N GLY A 158 19.19 -3.74 19.93
CA GLY A 158 18.52 -5.03 19.71
C GLY A 158 17.11 -4.94 19.11
N GLY A 159 16.55 -3.73 18.99
CA GLY A 159 15.21 -3.49 18.46
C GLY A 159 14.10 -3.87 19.44
N GLU A 160 12.99 -3.14 19.41
CA GLU A 160 11.87 -3.38 20.30
C GLU A 160 10.81 -4.27 19.61
N SER A 161 10.31 -5.29 20.31
CA SER A 161 9.28 -6.19 19.77
C SER A 161 7.96 -5.46 19.52
N ALA A 162 7.22 -5.86 18.49
CA ALA A 162 5.94 -5.24 18.12
C ALA A 162 4.95 -5.34 19.28
N THR A 163 4.98 -6.46 19.99
CA THR A 163 4.13 -6.74 21.15
C THR A 163 4.49 -5.84 22.33
N SER A 164 5.79 -5.61 22.60
CA SER A 164 6.19 -4.73 23.70
C SER A 164 5.82 -3.27 23.42
N VAL A 165 5.98 -2.82 22.17
CA VAL A 165 5.51 -1.50 21.73
C VAL A 165 3.99 -1.36 21.90
N ALA A 166 3.22 -2.35 21.46
CA ALA A 166 1.76 -2.35 21.58
C ALA A 166 1.31 -2.30 23.05
N ILE A 167 1.85 -3.19 23.90
CA ILE A 167 1.54 -3.24 25.33
C ILE A 167 1.87 -1.90 26.00
N ARG A 168 3.03 -1.31 25.68
CA ARG A 168 3.44 -0.02 26.24
C ARG A 168 2.47 1.11 25.86
N ILE A 169 2.03 1.17 24.60
CA ILE A 169 1.06 2.17 24.14
C ILE A 169 -0.25 2.01 24.89
N VAL A 170 -0.77 0.78 24.97
CA VAL A 170 -2.05 0.50 25.63
C VAL A 170 -1.98 0.80 27.13
N ARG A 171 -0.90 0.44 27.81
CA ARG A 171 -0.73 0.70 29.26
C ARG A 171 -0.55 2.18 29.59
N ARG A 172 0.11 2.95 28.72
CA ARG A 172 0.42 4.37 28.99
C ARG A 172 -0.70 5.30 28.55
N ASP A 173 -1.20 5.11 27.34
CA ASP A 173 -2.10 6.06 26.66
C ASP A 173 -3.51 5.50 26.45
N GLY A 174 -3.75 4.23 26.82
CA GLY A 174 -5.01 3.52 26.63
C GLY A 174 -5.13 2.84 25.26
N PRO A 175 -6.12 1.95 25.09
CA PRO A 175 -6.33 1.20 23.84
C PRO A 175 -6.70 2.10 22.64
N ALA A 176 -7.42 3.20 22.87
CA ALA A 176 -7.76 4.15 21.81
C ALA A 176 -6.52 4.84 21.21
N ALA A 177 -5.39 4.87 21.92
CA ALA A 177 -4.16 5.44 21.41
C ALA A 177 -3.59 4.67 20.20
N LEU A 178 -3.96 3.39 20.04
CA LEU A 178 -3.59 2.58 18.88
C LEU A 178 -4.21 3.10 17.56
N PHE A 179 -5.28 3.88 17.65
CA PHE A 179 -5.97 4.46 16.49
C PHE A 179 -5.55 5.92 16.19
N ARG A 180 -4.53 6.43 16.87
CA ARG A 180 -4.00 7.78 16.57
C ARG A 180 -3.42 7.82 15.17
N GLY A 181 -3.96 8.71 14.33
CA GLY A 181 -3.61 8.80 12.90
C GLY A 181 -4.55 8.03 11.98
N GLY A 182 -5.55 7.33 12.52
CA GLY A 182 -6.49 6.50 11.76
C GLY A 182 -7.29 7.24 10.70
N SER A 183 -7.60 8.54 10.88
CA SER A 183 -8.28 9.32 9.84
C SER A 183 -7.44 9.50 8.58
N ALA A 184 -6.12 9.61 8.72
CA ALA A 184 -5.22 9.71 7.57
C ALA A 184 -5.04 8.35 6.88
N THR A 185 -4.93 7.27 7.65
CA THR A 185 -4.88 5.91 7.10
C THR A 185 -6.21 5.55 6.41
N LEU A 186 -7.34 5.91 7.00
CA LEU A 186 -8.67 5.76 6.42
C LEU A 186 -8.79 6.49 5.08
N LEU A 187 -8.40 7.77 5.04
CA LEU A 187 -8.45 8.56 3.81
C LEU A 187 -7.54 7.95 2.72
N ARG A 188 -6.33 7.53 3.11
CA ARG A 188 -5.36 6.90 2.21
C ARG A 188 -5.89 5.59 1.63
N GLU A 189 -6.40 4.71 2.49
CA GLU A 189 -6.88 3.40 2.04
C GLU A 189 -8.17 3.51 1.24
N ALA A 190 -9.16 4.27 1.72
CA ALA A 190 -10.43 4.41 1.01
C ALA A 190 -10.27 5.09 -0.35
N GLY A 191 -9.58 6.23 -0.40
CA GLY A 191 -9.37 6.94 -1.67
C GLY A 191 -8.38 6.22 -2.58
N GLY A 192 -7.37 5.57 -2.01
CA GLY A 192 -6.36 4.85 -2.77
C GLY A 192 -6.96 3.63 -3.44
N SER A 193 -7.73 2.82 -2.68
CA SER A 193 -8.43 1.67 -3.23
C SER A 193 -9.44 2.08 -4.30
N ALA A 194 -10.19 3.17 -4.13
CA ALA A 194 -11.08 3.68 -5.16
C ALA A 194 -10.32 4.02 -6.46
N ALA A 195 -9.21 4.73 -6.36
CA ALA A 195 -8.36 5.08 -7.50
C ALA A 195 -7.77 3.83 -8.17
N TRP A 196 -7.32 2.85 -7.38
CA TRP A 196 -6.77 1.59 -7.88
C TRP A 196 -7.80 0.83 -8.73
N PHE A 197 -9.00 0.58 -8.19
CA PHE A 197 -10.04 -0.15 -8.91
C PHE A 197 -10.53 0.61 -10.15
N GLY A 198 -10.67 1.93 -10.08
CA GLY A 198 -11.12 2.74 -11.21
C GLY A 198 -10.11 2.76 -12.36
N ILE A 199 -8.81 2.92 -12.04
CA ILE A 199 -7.74 2.96 -13.05
C ILE A 199 -7.51 1.57 -13.64
N TYR A 200 -7.52 0.53 -12.80
CA TYR A 200 -7.42 -0.86 -13.24
C TYR A 200 -8.50 -1.17 -14.28
N ASP A 201 -9.76 -0.90 -13.94
CA ASP A 201 -10.90 -1.18 -14.81
C ASP A 201 -10.86 -0.34 -16.09
N SER A 202 -10.51 0.94 -16.00
CA SER A 202 -10.42 1.82 -17.18
C SER A 202 -9.39 1.33 -18.20
N ILE A 203 -8.24 0.82 -17.72
CA ILE A 203 -7.18 0.31 -18.60
C ILE A 203 -7.58 -1.04 -19.20
N VAL A 204 -8.20 -1.92 -18.40
CA VAL A 204 -8.75 -3.19 -18.88
C VAL A 204 -9.80 -2.95 -19.97
N MET A 205 -10.74 -2.02 -19.75
CA MET A 205 -11.73 -1.64 -20.75
C MET A 205 -11.09 -1.07 -22.02
N GLY A 206 -10.03 -0.29 -21.89
CA GLY A 206 -9.26 0.22 -23.03
C GLY A 206 -8.65 -0.88 -23.89
N PHE A 207 -8.07 -1.92 -23.27
CA PHE A 207 -7.56 -3.10 -23.98
C PHE A 207 -8.67 -3.90 -24.65
N MET A 208 -9.78 -4.15 -23.95
CA MET A 208 -10.95 -4.85 -24.50
C MET A 208 -11.54 -4.12 -25.72
N ALA A 209 -11.59 -2.78 -25.68
CA ALA A 209 -12.13 -1.96 -26.76
C ALA A 209 -11.20 -1.91 -27.99
N ARG A 210 -9.88 -1.94 -27.78
CA ARG A 210 -8.88 -1.88 -28.85
C ARG A 210 -8.86 -3.14 -29.72
N ASP A 211 -9.19 -4.29 -29.15
CA ASP A 211 -9.05 -5.60 -29.78
C ASP A 211 -10.40 -6.21 -30.22
N GLY A 212 -11.37 -5.37 -30.53
CA GLY A 212 -12.66 -5.79 -31.11
C GLY A 212 -13.66 -6.37 -30.11
N GLY A 213 -13.57 -6.05 -28.81
CA GLY A 213 -14.54 -6.45 -27.80
C GLY A 213 -14.25 -7.79 -27.13
N ARG A 214 -12.98 -8.16 -26.97
CA ARG A 214 -12.56 -9.35 -26.21
C ARG A 214 -13.15 -9.33 -24.80
N GLY A 215 -13.55 -10.51 -24.31
CA GLY A 215 -13.93 -10.69 -22.91
C GLY A 215 -12.73 -10.53 -21.97
N ARG A 216 -12.96 -10.14 -20.72
CA ARG A 216 -11.88 -9.98 -19.71
C ARG A 216 -11.07 -11.27 -19.51
N ASP A 217 -11.71 -12.42 -19.69
CA ASP A 217 -11.14 -13.76 -19.62
C ASP A 217 -10.12 -14.07 -20.71
N GLN A 218 -10.10 -13.27 -21.77
CA GLN A 218 -9.19 -13.45 -22.89
C GLN A 218 -7.94 -12.57 -22.76
N LEU A 219 -7.87 -11.64 -21.81
CA LEU A 219 -6.73 -10.74 -21.64
C LEU A 219 -5.47 -11.52 -21.26
N ALA A 220 -4.35 -11.18 -21.89
CA ALA A 220 -3.06 -11.78 -21.60
C ALA A 220 -2.53 -11.31 -20.24
N GLY A 221 -1.68 -12.13 -19.60
CA GLY A 221 -1.07 -11.81 -18.31
C GLY A 221 -0.34 -10.47 -18.29
N TRP A 222 0.33 -10.10 -19.39
CA TRP A 222 1.01 -8.80 -19.50
C TRP A 222 0.04 -7.60 -19.61
N GLU A 223 -1.16 -7.76 -20.18
CA GLU A 223 -2.17 -6.69 -20.23
C GLU A 223 -2.69 -6.42 -18.81
N LEU A 224 -2.92 -7.49 -18.05
CA LEU A 224 -3.26 -7.43 -16.64
C LEU A 224 -2.11 -6.87 -15.78
N CYS A 225 -0.83 -7.12 -16.14
CA CYS A 225 0.33 -6.45 -15.52
C CYS A 225 0.22 -4.94 -15.67
N VAL A 226 -0.01 -4.48 -16.90
CA VAL A 226 0.02 -3.06 -17.23
C VAL A 226 -1.12 -2.35 -16.52
N ALA A 227 -2.31 -2.95 -16.54
CA ALA A 227 -3.46 -2.46 -15.76
C ALA A 227 -3.16 -2.41 -14.26
N GLY A 228 -2.61 -3.49 -13.68
CA GLY A 228 -2.26 -3.56 -12.26
C GLY A 228 -1.16 -2.57 -11.85
N SER A 229 -0.14 -2.42 -12.69
CA SER A 229 0.98 -1.47 -12.48
C SER A 229 0.47 -0.05 -12.51
N ALA A 230 -0.29 0.32 -13.53
CA ALA A 230 -0.86 1.65 -13.67
C ALA A 230 -1.88 1.96 -12.56
N ALA A 231 -2.67 0.97 -12.12
CA ALA A 231 -3.54 1.09 -10.96
C ALA A 231 -2.74 1.33 -9.66
N GLY A 232 -1.62 0.61 -9.48
CA GLY A 232 -0.70 0.81 -8.35
C GLY A 232 -0.06 2.20 -8.37
N ILE A 233 0.34 2.68 -9.53
CA ILE A 233 0.82 4.06 -9.74
C ILE A 233 -0.27 5.06 -9.36
N GLY A 234 -1.49 4.83 -9.83
CA GLY A 234 -2.67 5.64 -9.56
C GLY A 234 -3.05 5.70 -8.08
N TYR A 235 -3.02 4.56 -7.38
CA TYR A 235 -3.20 4.46 -5.93
C TYR A 235 -2.24 5.39 -5.20
N ASN A 236 -0.95 5.31 -5.54
CA ASN A 236 0.07 6.11 -4.86
C ASN A 236 -0.02 7.59 -5.27
N ALA A 237 -0.33 7.90 -6.53
CA ALA A 237 -0.40 9.27 -7.03
C ALA A 237 -1.64 10.04 -6.55
N SER A 238 -2.77 9.36 -6.33
CA SER A 238 -4.03 10.03 -5.97
C SER A 238 -3.99 10.68 -4.59
N LEU A 239 -3.34 10.04 -3.63
CA LEU A 239 -3.24 10.51 -2.24
C LEU A 239 -1.85 10.93 -1.81
N PHE A 240 -0.89 10.93 -2.74
CA PHE A 240 0.45 11.46 -2.52
C PHE A 240 0.47 12.87 -1.91
N PRO A 241 -0.36 13.84 -2.39
CA PRO A 241 -0.40 15.17 -1.80
C PRO A 241 -0.76 15.16 -0.31
N ALA A 242 -1.73 14.31 0.08
CA ALA A 242 -2.15 14.19 1.47
C ALA A 242 -1.04 13.55 2.33
N ASP A 243 -0.33 12.56 1.78
CA ASP A 243 0.80 11.91 2.44
C ASP A 243 1.98 12.87 2.65
N VAL A 244 2.30 13.73 1.67
CA VAL A 244 3.35 14.75 1.81
C VAL A 244 3.01 15.75 2.91
N VAL A 245 1.78 16.28 2.92
CA VAL A 245 1.34 17.23 3.96
C VAL A 245 1.34 16.58 5.34
N LYS A 246 0.90 15.32 5.46
CA LYS A 246 0.97 14.53 6.69
C LYS A 246 2.41 14.34 7.16
N SER A 247 3.32 14.00 6.25
CA SER A 247 4.73 13.77 6.56
C SER A 247 5.40 15.05 7.05
N ILE A 248 5.21 16.19 6.37
CA ILE A 248 5.74 17.50 6.81
C ILE A 248 5.22 17.85 8.20
N ARG A 249 3.92 17.64 8.46
CA ARG A 249 3.32 17.89 9.77
C ARG A 249 3.98 17.06 10.87
N GLN A 250 4.21 15.78 10.61
CA GLN A 250 4.85 14.87 11.57
C GLN A 250 6.31 15.23 11.81
N THR A 251 7.05 15.61 10.76
CA THR A 251 8.43 16.07 10.88
C THR A 251 8.54 17.35 11.69
N ASN A 252 7.67 18.34 11.45
CA ASN A 252 7.66 19.59 12.21
C ASN A 252 7.37 19.37 13.70
N GLU A 253 6.46 18.45 14.02
CA GLU A 253 6.18 18.06 15.40
C GLU A 253 7.42 17.45 16.08
N GLU A 254 8.10 16.52 15.40
CA GLU A 254 9.28 15.85 15.97
C GLU A 254 10.46 16.80 16.14
N MET A 255 10.69 17.72 15.19
CA MET A 255 11.73 18.76 15.29
C MET A 255 11.47 19.69 16.48
N ALA A 256 10.22 20.12 16.67
CA ALA A 256 9.86 20.96 17.81
C ALA A 256 10.10 20.28 19.17
N VAL A 257 9.81 18.98 19.28
CA VAL A 257 10.12 18.21 20.50
C VAL A 257 11.62 18.16 20.76
N ARG A 258 12.44 17.97 19.72
CA ARG A 258 13.91 17.94 19.85
C ARG A 258 14.50 19.29 20.27
N GLU A 259 13.89 20.37 19.82
CA GLU A 259 14.31 21.75 20.13
C GLU A 259 13.69 22.29 21.42
N GLY A 260 12.92 21.47 22.17
CA GLY A 260 12.30 21.87 23.44
C GLY A 260 11.15 22.87 23.29
N MET A 261 10.62 23.04 22.06
CA MET A 261 9.47 23.88 21.77
C MET A 261 8.15 23.14 21.98
N ASP A 262 7.04 23.88 22.14
CA ASP A 262 5.71 23.27 22.23
C ASP A 262 5.34 22.58 20.88
N PRO A 263 5.22 21.24 20.85
CA PRO A 263 4.89 20.50 19.64
C PRO A 263 3.51 20.85 19.07
N ARG A 264 2.60 21.40 19.88
CA ARG A 264 1.27 21.83 19.42
C ARG A 264 1.33 23.11 18.61
N ALA A 265 2.23 24.04 18.97
CA ALA A 265 2.42 25.29 18.25
C ALA A 265 3.11 25.06 16.89
N ALA A 266 4.10 24.15 16.83
CA ALA A 266 4.86 23.86 15.62
C ALA A 266 4.13 22.96 14.60
N ARG A 267 3.08 22.25 15.02
CA ARG A 267 2.31 21.35 14.15
C ARG A 267 1.63 22.07 12.99
N GLY A 268 1.10 23.28 13.21
CA GLY A 268 0.23 23.96 12.25
C GLY A 268 -1.04 23.19 11.86
N SER A 269 -1.95 23.86 11.15
CA SER A 269 -3.09 23.21 10.50
C SER A 269 -2.67 22.54 9.18
N TYR A 270 -3.34 21.45 8.79
CA TYR A 270 -3.13 20.82 7.48
C TYR A 270 -3.28 21.83 6.33
N ALA A 271 -4.24 22.75 6.43
CA ALA A 271 -4.45 23.80 5.44
C ALA A 271 -3.29 24.82 5.39
N GLN A 272 -2.68 25.13 6.54
CA GLN A 272 -1.54 26.05 6.61
C GLN A 272 -0.29 25.43 5.98
N ILE A 273 -0.03 24.14 6.24
CA ILE A 273 1.08 23.41 5.63
C ILE A 273 0.86 23.29 4.12
N ALA A 274 -0.34 22.91 3.68
CA ALA A 274 -0.66 22.81 2.26
C ALA A 274 -0.52 24.17 1.54
N ALA A 275 -1.04 25.26 2.14
CA ALA A 275 -0.90 26.60 1.57
C ALA A 275 0.56 27.08 1.55
N GLY A 276 1.33 26.79 2.60
CA GLY A 276 2.76 27.09 2.66
C GLY A 276 3.56 26.34 1.59
N LEU A 277 3.29 25.03 1.43
CA LEU A 277 3.93 24.18 0.43
C LEU A 277 3.58 24.64 -1.00
N PHE A 278 2.32 24.99 -1.24
CA PHE A 278 1.89 25.51 -2.54
C PHE A 278 2.55 26.86 -2.88
N ARG A 279 2.71 27.76 -1.90
CA ARG A 279 3.41 29.04 -2.11
C ARG A 279 4.92 28.86 -2.35
N ALA A 280 5.54 27.86 -1.73
CA ALA A 280 6.98 27.64 -1.81
C ALA A 280 7.42 26.86 -3.06
N GLU A 281 6.75 25.74 -3.35
CA GLU A 281 7.16 24.79 -4.39
C GLU A 281 6.05 24.52 -5.44
N GLY A 282 4.88 25.16 -5.29
CA GLY A 282 3.73 24.93 -6.17
C GLY A 282 3.19 23.50 -6.09
N VAL A 283 2.54 23.05 -7.16
CA VAL A 283 2.00 21.67 -7.28
C VAL A 283 3.12 20.62 -7.21
N ARG A 284 4.34 20.96 -7.67
CA ARG A 284 5.48 20.03 -7.67
C ARG A 284 5.90 19.62 -6.26
N GLY A 285 5.74 20.51 -5.26
CA GLY A 285 6.04 20.20 -3.86
C GLY A 285 5.19 19.04 -3.31
N PHE A 286 3.94 18.93 -3.74
CA PHE A 286 3.03 17.86 -3.31
C PHE A 286 3.36 16.49 -3.90
N TYR A 287 4.20 16.42 -4.94
CA TYR A 287 4.62 15.19 -5.60
C TYR A 287 6.10 14.89 -5.42
N ARG A 288 6.77 15.61 -4.52
CA ARG A 288 8.18 15.44 -4.22
C ARG A 288 8.41 14.04 -3.63
N GLY A 289 9.15 13.21 -4.35
CA GLY A 289 9.42 11.80 -3.97
C GLY A 289 8.53 10.77 -4.66
N LEU A 290 7.55 11.18 -5.48
CA LEU A 290 6.67 10.25 -6.19
C LEU A 290 7.47 9.28 -7.06
N GLY A 291 8.51 9.73 -7.77
CA GLY A 291 9.34 8.87 -8.63
C GLY A 291 10.00 7.68 -7.91
N ILE A 292 10.40 7.85 -6.64
CA ILE A 292 10.97 6.77 -5.83
C ILE A 292 9.88 5.77 -5.43
N THR A 293 8.69 6.27 -5.09
CA THR A 293 7.51 5.44 -4.78
C THR A 293 7.06 4.64 -5.99
N LEU A 294 7.09 5.25 -7.19
CA LEU A 294 6.74 4.59 -8.45
C LEU A 294 7.75 3.51 -8.83
N MET A 295 9.06 3.75 -8.67
CA MET A 295 10.08 2.74 -8.90
C MET A 295 9.90 1.50 -8.02
N ARG A 296 9.36 1.64 -6.80
CA ARG A 296 9.04 0.51 -5.92
C ARG A 296 7.83 -0.30 -6.40
N SER A 297 6.85 0.33 -7.05
CA SER A 297 5.63 -0.35 -7.48
C SER A 297 5.81 -1.25 -8.72
N VAL A 298 6.79 -0.96 -9.57
CA VAL A 298 7.01 -1.69 -10.84
C VAL A 298 7.44 -3.16 -10.65
N PRO A 299 8.39 -3.50 -9.75
CA PRO A 299 8.77 -4.90 -9.52
C PRO A 299 7.63 -5.75 -8.93
N SER A 300 6.81 -5.16 -8.06
CA SER A 300 5.70 -5.86 -7.39
C SER A 300 4.67 -6.37 -8.40
N SER A 301 4.33 -5.55 -9.40
CA SER A 301 3.38 -5.90 -10.44
C SER A 301 3.91 -6.93 -11.44
N ALA A 302 5.21 -6.92 -11.73
CA ALA A 302 5.84 -7.94 -12.58
C ALA A 302 5.81 -9.34 -11.93
N ILE A 303 6.02 -9.41 -10.61
CA ILE A 303 6.06 -10.67 -9.87
C ILE A 303 4.67 -11.29 -9.73
N ILE A 304 3.65 -10.46 -9.47
CA ILE A 304 2.26 -10.92 -9.40
C ILE A 304 1.90 -11.68 -10.69
N VAL A 305 2.23 -11.16 -11.86
CA VAL A 305 1.88 -11.82 -13.12
C VAL A 305 2.68 -13.08 -13.39
N SER A 306 3.97 -13.10 -13.06
CA SER A 306 4.73 -14.36 -13.16
C SER A 306 4.20 -15.48 -12.23
N THR A 307 3.35 -15.14 -11.27
CA THR A 307 2.72 -16.13 -10.37
C THR A 307 1.34 -16.59 -10.86
N PHE A 308 0.72 -15.84 -11.79
CA PHE A 308 -0.61 -16.13 -12.34
C PHE A 308 -0.58 -16.65 -13.79
N GLU A 309 0.58 -16.68 -14.44
CA GLU A 309 0.86 -17.50 -15.64
C GLU A 309 1.13 -18.96 -15.27
#